data_AF-A0A7X0NWF0-F1
#
_entry.id   AF-A0A7X0NWF0-F1
#
_cell.length_a   1.000
_cell.length_b   1.000
_cell.length_c   1.000
_cell.angle_alpha   90.00
_cell.angle_beta   90.00
_cell.angle_gamma   90.00
#
_symmetry.space_group_name_H-M   'P 1'
#
loop_
_entity.id
_entity.type
_entity.pdbx_description
1 polymer ?
#
loop_
_entity_poly.entity_id
_entity_poly.type
_entity_poly.pdbx_seq_one_letter_code
_entity_poly.pdbx_strand_id
1 'polypeptide(L)'
;MTEISRAERASSVIRAARFIMILQAALLIVNLAYVVAYTRSFANPVAWLFLAYSVVLPALVAWSLWRWSTRGKRVRWATVALQGVMLAFSSSYSWVWLWLPLVVIVALLLPAASRWFDR
;
A
#
# COMPACT_ATOMS: atom_id res chain seq x y z
N MET A 1 5.68 -5.53 33.14
CA MET A 1 6.46 -4.60 32.27
C MET A 1 7.01 -5.35 31.04
N THR A 2 6.16 -6.00 30.24
CA THR A 2 6.59 -6.97 29.21
C THR A 2 5.99 -6.71 27.82
N GLU A 3 5.08 -5.76 27.66
CA GLU A 3 4.45 -5.47 26.36
C GLU A 3 5.24 -4.48 25.49
N ILE A 4 6.08 -3.64 26.08
CA ILE A 4 6.85 -2.62 25.35
C ILE A 4 7.88 -3.27 24.40
N SER A 5 8.45 -4.43 24.77
CA SER A 5 9.50 -5.10 23.97
C SER A 5 9.00 -5.74 22.67
N ARG A 6 7.69 -6.03 22.54
CA ARG A 6 7.11 -6.68 21.35
C ARG A 6 6.78 -5.70 20.23
N ALA A 7 6.50 -4.44 20.60
CA ALA A 7 6.32 -3.33 19.67
C ALA A 7 7.67 -2.75 19.21
N GLU A 8 8.69 -2.76 20.06
CA GLU A 8 10.03 -2.25 19.76
C GLU A 8 10.83 -3.12 18.77
N ARG A 9 10.52 -4.40 18.61
CA ARG A 9 11.23 -5.30 17.67
C ARG A 9 10.77 -5.25 16.21
N ALA A 10 9.87 -4.34 15.83
CA ALA A 10 9.72 -4.04 14.41
C ALA A 10 10.99 -3.31 13.96
N SER A 11 11.79 -3.94 13.08
CA SER A 11 12.97 -3.27 12.52
C SER A 11 12.55 -1.92 11.93
N SER A 12 13.43 -0.92 12.02
CA SER A 12 13.20 0.42 11.47
C SER A 12 12.63 0.37 10.04
N VAL A 13 13.09 -0.60 9.24
CA VAL A 13 12.62 -0.91 7.89
C VAL A 13 11.13 -1.24 7.83
N ILE A 14 10.61 -2.08 8.73
CA ILE A 14 9.18 -2.47 8.74
C ILE A 14 8.31 -1.29 9.16
N ARG A 15 8.79 -0.46 10.10
CA ARG A 15 8.08 0.76 10.49
C ARG A 15 8.03 1.76 9.35
N ALA A 16 9.15 1.95 8.64
CA ALA A 16 9.23 2.79 7.46
C ALA A 16 8.29 2.28 6.34
N ALA A 17 8.31 0.98 6.04
CA ALA A 17 7.39 0.39 5.06
C ALA A 17 5.92 0.62 5.42
N ARG A 18 5.55 0.39 6.69
CA ARG A 18 4.20 0.65 7.18
C ARG A 18 3.82 2.13 7.10
N PHE A 19 4.73 3.03 7.45
CA PHE A 19 4.52 4.47 7.34
C PHE A 19 4.29 4.90 5.89
N ILE A 20 5.12 4.42 4.95
CA ILE A 20 4.97 4.68 3.51
C ILE A 20 3.62 4.16 3.01
N MET A 21 3.19 2.98 3.44
CA MET A 21 1.87 2.44 3.06
C MET A 21 0.70 3.27 3.60
N ILE A 22 0.83 3.84 4.81
CA ILE A 22 -0.18 4.77 5.35
C ILE A 22 -0.22 6.04 4.50
N LEU A 23 0.94 6.60 4.14
CA LEU A 23 1.02 7.76 3.27
C LEU A 23 0.40 7.47 1.88
N GLN A 24 0.70 6.31 1.30
CA GLN A 24 0.07 5.85 0.05
C GLN A 24 -1.45 5.77 0.18
N ALA A 25 -1.98 5.20 1.27
CA ALA A 25 -3.42 5.13 1.50
C ALA A 25 -4.06 6.52 1.55
N ALA A 26 -3.44 7.47 2.27
CA ALA A 26 -3.92 8.84 2.34
C ALA A 26 -3.94 9.51 0.96
N LEU A 27 -2.86 9.36 0.18
CA LEU A 27 -2.77 9.90 -1.18
C LEU A 27 -3.80 9.26 -2.14
N LEU A 28 -4.05 7.95 -2.02
CA LEU A 28 -5.07 7.26 -2.81
C LEU A 28 -6.49 7.75 -2.47
N ILE A 29 -6.76 8.07 -1.20
CA ILE A 29 -8.05 8.65 -0.78
C ILE A 29 -8.22 10.05 -1.38
N VAL A 30 -7.16 10.87 -1.40
CA VAL A 30 -7.19 12.18 -2.08
C VAL A 30 -7.45 12.00 -3.57
N ASN A 31 -6.77 11.06 -4.23
CA ASN A 31 -7.03 10.73 -5.64
C ASN A 31 -8.47 10.28 -5.89
N LEU A 32 -9.05 9.46 -5.00
CA LEU A 32 -10.45 9.06 -5.09
C LEU A 32 -11.39 10.27 -5.05
N ALA A 33 -11.14 11.25 -4.17
CA ALA A 33 -11.95 12.46 -4.13
C ALA A 33 -11.90 13.25 -5.45
N TYR A 34 -10.72 13.37 -6.06
CA TYR A 34 -10.56 13.99 -7.38
C TYR A 34 -11.31 13.23 -8.48
N VAL A 35 -11.20 11.90 -8.51
CA VAL A 35 -11.88 11.06 -9.51
C VAL A 35 -13.41 11.13 -9.34
N VAL A 36 -13.92 11.17 -8.12
CA VAL A 36 -15.35 11.36 -7.85
C VAL A 36 -15.83 12.74 -8.33
N ALA A 37 -15.05 13.79 -8.12
CA ALA A 37 -15.38 15.12 -8.63
C ALA A 37 -15.38 15.15 -10.17
N TYR A 38 -14.39 14.50 -10.80
CA TYR A 38 -14.26 14.45 -12.26
C TYR A 38 -15.37 13.63 -12.93
N THR A 39 -15.70 12.45 -12.39
CA THR A 39 -16.76 11.55 -12.92
C THR A 39 -18.15 12.17 -12.87
N ARG A 40 -18.42 13.08 -11.93
CA ARG A 40 -19.68 13.85 -11.90
C ARG A 40 -19.82 14.82 -13.08
N SER A 41 -18.70 15.28 -13.63
CA SER A 41 -18.66 16.30 -14.69
C SER A 41 -18.67 15.70 -16.10
N PHE A 42 -18.34 14.42 -16.26
CA PHE A 42 -18.16 13.79 -17.57
C PHE A 42 -18.76 12.38 -17.62
N ALA A 43 -19.69 12.15 -18.55
CA ALA A 43 -20.28 10.83 -18.83
C ALA A 43 -19.35 9.95 -19.68
N ASN A 44 -18.11 9.73 -19.23
CA ASN A 44 -17.14 8.89 -19.92
C ASN A 44 -17.09 7.49 -19.29
N PRO A 45 -17.35 6.40 -20.05
CA PRO A 45 -17.28 5.02 -19.53
C PRO A 45 -15.90 4.66 -18.94
N VAL A 46 -14.82 5.26 -19.46
CA VAL A 46 -13.46 5.08 -18.92
C VAL A 46 -13.34 5.63 -17.50
N ALA A 47 -14.11 6.66 -17.16
CA ALA A 47 -14.09 7.26 -15.83
C ALA A 47 -14.62 6.31 -14.73
N TRP A 48 -15.51 5.38 -15.08
CA TRP A 48 -15.96 4.33 -14.16
C TRP A 48 -14.87 3.32 -13.82
N LEU A 49 -14.00 2.97 -14.79
CA LEU A 49 -12.84 2.12 -14.54
C LEU A 49 -11.85 2.79 -13.61
N PHE A 50 -11.59 4.09 -13.81
CA PHE A 50 -10.76 4.89 -12.91
C PHE A 50 -11.35 4.99 -11.51
N LEU A 51 -12.67 5.12 -11.39
CA LEU A 51 -13.37 5.15 -10.10
C LEU A 51 -13.24 3.81 -9.38
N ALA A 52 -13.49 2.69 -10.07
CA ALA A 52 -13.33 1.35 -9.51
C ALA A 52 -11.90 1.13 -9.00
N TYR A 53 -10.89 1.48 -9.82
CA TYR A 53 -9.49 1.42 -9.42
C TYR A 53 -9.18 2.28 -8.19
N SER A 54 -9.69 3.52 -8.16
CA SER A 54 -9.48 4.48 -7.08
C SER A 54 -10.17 4.09 -5.78
N VAL A 55 -11.17 3.21 -5.82
CA VAL A 55 -11.82 2.64 -4.63
C VAL A 55 -11.10 1.37 -4.18
N VAL A 56 -10.79 0.47 -5.12
CA VAL A 56 -10.24 -0.86 -4.82
C VAL A 56 -8.84 -0.76 -4.24
N LEU A 57 -7.96 0.07 -4.80
CA LEU A 57 -6.59 0.19 -4.30
C LEU A 57 -6.48 0.66 -2.84
N PRO A 58 -7.07 1.79 -2.43
CA PRO A 58 -6.99 2.21 -1.03
C PRO A 58 -7.62 1.19 -0.09
N ALA A 59 -8.69 0.50 -0.50
CA ALA A 59 -9.28 -0.59 0.28
C ALA A 59 -8.29 -1.76 0.48
N LEU A 60 -7.57 -2.17 -0.57
CA LEU A 60 -6.56 -3.23 -0.48
C LEU A 60 -5.36 -2.81 0.36
N VAL A 61 -4.90 -1.56 0.24
CA VAL A 61 -3.83 -1.02 1.09
C VAL A 61 -4.29 -0.98 2.55
N ALA A 62 -5.48 -0.47 2.83
CA ALA A 62 -6.06 -0.46 4.18
C ALA A 62 -6.21 -1.88 4.75
N TRP A 63 -6.66 -2.83 3.94
CA TRP A 63 -6.75 -4.24 4.32
C TRP A 63 -5.38 -4.83 4.67
N SER A 64 -4.35 -4.55 3.86
CA SER A 64 -2.98 -5.00 4.14
C SER A 64 -2.42 -4.39 5.43
N LEU A 65 -2.72 -3.11 5.72
CA LEU A 65 -2.36 -2.43 6.96
C LEU A 65 -3.09 -3.01 8.17
N TRP A 66 -4.38 -3.36 8.02
CA TRP A 66 -5.16 -4.01 9.07
C TRP A 66 -4.62 -5.42 9.38
N ARG A 67 -4.28 -6.18 8.33
CA ARG A 67 -3.70 -7.53 8.46
C ARG A 67 -2.21 -7.53 8.81
N TRP A 68 -1.55 -6.37 8.83
CA TRP A 68 -0.12 -6.25 9.14
C TRP A 68 0.28 -6.85 10.50
N SER A 69 -0.62 -6.77 11.49
CA SER A 69 -0.43 -7.30 12.83
C SER A 69 -0.45 -8.83 12.89
N THR A 70 -1.09 -9.49 11.93
CA THR A 70 -1.19 -10.96 11.88
C THR A 70 0.16 -11.62 11.59
N ARG A 71 1.12 -10.87 11.01
CA ARG A 71 2.47 -11.35 10.68
C ARG A 71 2.49 -12.59 9.79
N GLY A 72 1.42 -12.82 9.02
CA GLY A 72 1.30 -13.97 8.14
C GLY A 72 2.21 -13.87 6.91
N LYS A 73 2.89 -14.96 6.53
CA LYS A 73 3.68 -15.01 5.28
C LYS A 73 2.85 -14.67 4.04
N ARG A 74 1.57 -15.06 4.02
CA ARG A 74 0.62 -14.73 2.95
C ARG A 74 0.36 -13.22 2.84
N VAL A 75 0.30 -12.50 3.97
CA VAL A 75 0.05 -11.04 3.99
C VAL A 75 1.24 -10.28 3.40
N ARG A 76 2.47 -10.74 3.68
CA ARG A 76 3.69 -10.19 3.06
C ARG A 76 3.62 -10.27 1.53
N TRP A 77 3.39 -11.47 0.99
CA TRP A 77 3.35 -11.67 -0.46
C TRP A 77 2.15 -11.00 -1.12
N ALA A 78 0.98 -10.97 -0.47
CA ALA A 78 -0.17 -10.20 -0.92
C ALA A 78 0.15 -8.70 -1.01
N THR A 79 0.89 -8.16 -0.03
CA THR A 79 1.32 -6.76 -0.06
C THR A 79 2.32 -6.51 -1.19
N VAL A 80 3.31 -7.40 -1.37
CA VAL A 80 4.27 -7.27 -2.48
C VAL A 80 3.56 -7.29 -3.83
N ALA A 81 2.61 -8.20 -4.03
CA ALA A 81 1.80 -8.27 -5.25
C ALA A 81 0.99 -6.98 -5.47
N LEU A 82 0.33 -6.47 -4.42
CA LEU A 82 -0.42 -5.22 -4.47
C LEU A 82 0.46 -4.04 -4.88
N GLN A 83 1.65 -3.90 -4.28
CA GLN A 83 2.60 -2.84 -4.62
C GLN A 83 3.12 -2.98 -6.05
N GLY A 84 3.30 -4.21 -6.53
CA GLY A 84 3.66 -4.49 -7.93
C GLY A 84 2.58 -4.03 -8.90
N VAL A 85 1.31 -4.28 -8.59
CA VAL A 85 0.17 -3.77 -9.36
C VAL A 85 0.18 -2.24 -9.37
N MET A 86 0.32 -1.60 -8.19
CA MET A 86 0.42 -0.14 -8.10
C MET A 86 1.54 0.41 -8.97
N LEU A 87 2.71 -0.23 -8.97
CA LEU A 87 3.86 0.19 -9.76
C LEU A 87 3.59 0.10 -11.28
N ALA A 88 2.92 -0.96 -11.75
CA ALA A 88 2.53 -1.12 -13.15
C ALA A 88 1.55 -0.05 -13.64
N PHE A 89 0.67 0.45 -12.75
CA PHE A 89 -0.22 1.56 -13.10
C PHE A 89 0.44 2.93 -12.93
N SER A 90 1.47 3.05 -12.09
CA SER A 90 2.17 4.31 -11.79
C SER A 90 3.11 4.77 -12.91
N SER A 91 3.58 3.84 -13.76
CA SER A 91 4.50 4.14 -14.88
C SER A 91 3.94 5.12 -15.90
N SER A 92 2.63 5.37 -15.89
CA SER A 92 1.96 6.27 -16.84
C SER A 92 1.71 7.68 -16.31
N TYR A 93 1.93 7.96 -15.01
CA TYR A 93 1.45 9.20 -14.38
C TYR A 93 2.55 10.12 -13.84
N SER A 94 3.53 9.59 -13.09
CA SER A 94 4.69 10.37 -12.66
C SER A 94 5.74 9.48 -11.99
N TRP A 95 7.01 9.79 -12.24
CA TRP A 95 8.16 9.08 -11.69
C TRP A 95 8.22 9.10 -10.15
N VAL A 96 7.63 10.12 -9.50
CA VAL A 96 7.58 10.21 -8.03
C VAL A 96 6.72 9.10 -7.43
N TRP A 97 5.62 8.73 -8.11
CA TRP A 97 4.71 7.67 -7.67
C TRP A 97 5.28 6.27 -7.82
N LEU A 98 6.37 6.10 -8.60
CA LEU A 98 7.07 4.82 -8.73
C LEU A 98 7.89 4.47 -7.50
N TRP A 99 8.47 5.47 -6.83
CA TRP A 99 9.42 5.23 -5.75
C TRP A 99 8.75 4.69 -4.49
N LEU A 100 7.55 5.18 -4.14
CA LEU A 100 6.82 4.73 -2.95
C LEU A 100 6.55 3.21 -2.96
N PRO A 101 5.90 2.62 -3.99
CA PRO A 101 5.66 1.18 -4.03
C PRO A 101 6.95 0.38 -4.14
N LEU A 102 7.95 0.89 -4.87
CA LEU A 102 9.25 0.22 -5.00
C LEU A 102 9.96 0.10 -3.65
N VAL A 103 10.00 1.18 -2.86
CA VAL A 103 10.61 1.18 -1.53
C VAL A 103 9.91 0.19 -0.60
N VAL A 104 8.58 0.10 -0.66
CA VAL A 104 7.82 -0.90 0.13
C VAL A 104 8.17 -2.32 -0.31
N ILE A 105 8.25 -2.59 -1.62
CA ILE A 105 8.65 -3.91 -2.14
C ILE A 105 10.04 -4.28 -1.63
N VAL A 106 11.04 -3.40 -1.81
CA VAL A 106 12.41 -3.65 -1.36
C VAL A 106 12.44 -3.89 0.14
N ALA A 107 11.75 -3.06 0.93
CA ALA A 107 11.66 -3.23 2.38
C ALA A 107 11.05 -4.58 2.78
N LEU A 108 10.05 -5.06 2.04
CA LEU A 108 9.39 -6.34 2.27
C LEU A 108 10.19 -7.54 1.76
N LEU A 109 11.10 -7.37 0.80
CA LEU A 109 11.99 -8.44 0.34
C LEU A 109 13.17 -8.68 1.28
N LEU A 110 13.53 -7.69 2.11
CA LEU A 110 14.64 -7.81 3.05
C LEU A 110 14.44 -8.95 4.08
N PRO A 111 15.54 -9.61 4.52
CA PRO A 111 15.48 -10.68 5.51
C PRO A 111 14.82 -10.26 6.83
N ALA A 112 14.92 -8.98 7.19
CA ALA A 112 14.27 -8.42 8.37
C ALA A 112 12.74 -8.52 8.30
N ALA A 113 12.16 -8.25 7.12
CA ALA A 113 10.72 -8.40 6.90
C ALA A 113 10.31 -9.88 6.87
N SER A 114 11.15 -10.75 6.30
CA SER A 114 10.90 -12.21 6.33
C SER A 114 10.76 -12.72 7.76
N ARG A 115 11.67 -12.36 8.66
CA ARG A 115 11.62 -12.75 10.07
C ARG A 115 10.40 -12.20 10.82
N TRP A 116 9.86 -11.06 10.38
CA TRP A 116 8.67 -10.50 10.98
C TRP A 116 7.39 -11.19 10.52
N PHE A 117 7.32 -11.57 9.25
CA PHE A 117 6.16 -12.20 8.61
C PHE A 117 6.24 -13.75 8.55
N ASP A 118 6.99 -14.37 9.44
CA ASP A 118 7.24 -15.83 9.43
C ASP A 118 6.21 -16.63 10.26
N ARG A 119 5.14 -15.99 10.73
CA ARG A 119 4.02 -16.65 11.40
C ARG A 119 2.99 -17.15 10.38
#